data_AF-A0A7S0MNL1-F1
#
_entry.id   AF-A0A7S0MNL1-F1
#
_cell.length_a   1.000
_cell.length_b   1.000
_cell.length_c   1.000
_cell.angle_alpha   90.00
_cell.angle_beta   90.00
_cell.angle_gamma   90.00
#
_symmetry.space_group_name_H-M   'P 1'
#
loop_
_entity.id
_entity.type
_entity.pdbx_description
1 polymer ?
#
loop_
_entity_poly.entity_id
_entity_poly.type
_entity_poly.pdbx_seq_one_letter_code
_entity_poly.pdbx_strand_id
1 'polypeptide(L)'
;MKVDTALNKVRQILDSNRNLVRASEVHHAYNDKYTLTEIMAKMGLASCIQTLVVMGFSSEQLRTLAKWSETKSVSLRLRAEEKCSFVREMTRDVDAGQRTETKARLGGLEAAFSSKVVTTVTEFVWKYDAKYDLVAFCGVGSEVGDTLTACSRSCSHEIVTGTKSNPRVEAKSYPNLDVDVSWILRHTNGQDLSANFRIDRDDDKCRTPRRNPDVDSALHGFHA
;
A
#
# COMPACT_ATOMS: atom_id res chain seq x y z
N MET A 1 -28.67 -38.26 -48.10
CA MET A 1 -28.48 -39.67 -47.69
C MET A 1 -27.62 -39.86 -46.44
N LYS A 2 -26.34 -39.47 -46.35
CA LYS A 2 -25.58 -39.57 -45.07
C LYS A 2 -26.10 -38.65 -43.96
N VAL A 3 -26.57 -37.46 -44.33
CA VAL A 3 -27.12 -36.46 -43.39
C VAL A 3 -28.45 -36.92 -42.81
N ASP A 4 -29.33 -37.51 -43.62
CA ASP A 4 -30.63 -38.03 -43.16
C ASP A 4 -30.46 -39.20 -42.19
N THR A 5 -29.50 -40.09 -42.46
CA THR A 5 -29.16 -41.18 -41.55
C THR A 5 -28.58 -40.66 -40.23
N ALA A 6 -27.75 -39.62 -40.28
CA ALA A 6 -27.22 -38.97 -39.07
C ALA A 6 -28.33 -38.30 -38.25
N LEU A 7 -29.26 -37.58 -38.91
CA LEU A 7 -30.40 -36.95 -38.25
C LEU A 7 -31.34 -37.96 -37.62
N ASN A 8 -31.60 -39.09 -38.28
CA ASN A 8 -32.42 -40.17 -37.71
C ASN A 8 -31.74 -40.84 -36.52
N LYS A 9 -30.40 -40.99 -36.55
CA LYS A 9 -29.64 -41.55 -35.43
C LYS A 9 -29.60 -40.60 -34.23
N VAL A 10 -29.47 -39.29 -34.48
CA VAL A 10 -29.57 -38.25 -33.43
C VAL A 10 -30.98 -38.23 -32.83
N ARG A 11 -32.04 -38.31 -33.65
CA ARG A 11 -33.43 -38.43 -33.16
C ARG A 11 -33.63 -39.67 -32.30
N GLN A 12 -33.12 -40.82 -32.73
CA GLN A 12 -33.24 -42.06 -31.96
C GLN A 12 -32.49 -42.00 -30.62
N ILE A 13 -31.31 -41.37 -30.58
CA ILE A 13 -30.55 -41.13 -29.34
C ILE A 13 -31.29 -40.14 -28.41
N LEU A 14 -31.89 -39.09 -28.99
CA LEU A 14 -32.67 -38.09 -28.24
C LEU A 14 -34.01 -38.64 -27.72
N ASP A 15 -34.67 -39.52 -28.48
CA ASP A 15 -35.92 -40.17 -28.07
C ASP A 15 -35.69 -41.25 -27.01
N SER A 16 -34.55 -41.95 -27.05
CA SER A 16 -34.25 -43.03 -26.11
C SER A 16 -33.74 -42.54 -24.74
N ASN A 17 -33.17 -41.33 -24.66
CA ASN A 17 -32.64 -40.72 -23.41
C ASN A 17 -33.49 -39.53 -22.93
N ARG A 18 -34.80 -39.57 -23.20
CA ARG A 18 -35.69 -38.41 -23.07
C ARG A 18 -36.17 -38.16 -21.63
N ASN A 19 -35.26 -37.78 -20.73
CA ASN A 19 -35.61 -37.00 -19.55
C ASN A 19 -35.48 -35.50 -19.90
N LEU A 20 -36.28 -35.05 -20.87
CA LEU A 20 -36.34 -33.64 -21.24
C LEU A 20 -37.08 -32.86 -20.16
N VAL A 21 -36.32 -32.36 -19.20
CA VAL A 21 -36.80 -31.43 -18.18
C VAL A 21 -36.65 -30.02 -18.75
N ARG A 22 -37.63 -29.12 -18.58
CA ARG A 22 -37.47 -27.73 -19.06
C ARG A 22 -36.21 -27.13 -18.42
N ALA A 23 -35.50 -26.25 -19.11
CA ALA A 23 -34.32 -25.59 -18.52
C ALA A 23 -34.65 -24.84 -17.21
N SER A 24 -35.90 -24.39 -17.05
CA SER A 24 -36.45 -23.83 -15.80
C SER A 24 -36.73 -24.85 -14.69
N GLU A 25 -36.88 -26.13 -15.06
CA GLU A 25 -37.17 -27.27 -14.17
C GLU A 25 -35.91 -28.12 -13.91
N VAL A 26 -34.83 -27.93 -14.69
CA VAL A 26 -33.50 -28.44 -14.38
C VAL A 26 -32.87 -27.48 -13.38
N HIS A 27 -32.52 -27.98 -12.21
CA HIS A 27 -31.66 -27.24 -11.28
C HIS A 27 -30.29 -27.10 -11.96
N HIS A 28 -30.06 -26.01 -12.70
CA HIS A 28 -28.75 -25.69 -13.23
C HIS A 28 -27.81 -25.52 -12.05
N ALA A 29 -27.10 -26.59 -11.71
CA ALA A 29 -26.04 -26.52 -10.72
C ALA A 29 -24.96 -25.64 -11.37
N TYR A 30 -24.94 -24.36 -11.03
CA TYR A 30 -23.92 -23.40 -11.44
C TYR A 30 -22.55 -23.73 -10.80
N ASN A 31 -22.27 -25.02 -10.56
CA ASN A 31 -21.13 -25.53 -9.83
C ASN A 31 -19.83 -24.95 -10.37
N ASP A 32 -19.63 -24.98 -11.69
CA ASP A 32 -18.41 -24.44 -12.30
C ASP A 32 -18.27 -22.93 -12.06
N LYS A 33 -19.38 -22.19 -12.08
CA LYS A 33 -19.38 -20.74 -11.85
C LYS A 33 -19.13 -20.39 -10.38
N TYR A 34 -19.73 -21.15 -9.45
CA TYR A 34 -19.47 -21.00 -8.01
C TYR A 34 -18.02 -21.34 -7.70
N THR A 35 -17.52 -22.47 -8.20
CA THR A 35 -16.13 -22.89 -8.04
C THR A 35 -15.16 -21.85 -8.62
N LEU A 36 -15.43 -21.33 -9.82
CA LEU A 36 -14.62 -20.25 -10.41
C LEU A 36 -14.61 -19.01 -9.51
N THR A 37 -15.78 -18.61 -8.98
CA THR A 37 -15.90 -17.45 -8.11
C THR A 37 -15.12 -17.65 -6.80
N GLU A 38 -15.23 -18.83 -6.18
CA GLU A 38 -14.47 -19.19 -4.99
C GLU A 38 -12.95 -19.15 -5.25
N ILE A 39 -12.49 -19.70 -6.39
CA ILE A 39 -11.06 -19.67 -6.77
C ILE A 39 -10.58 -18.22 -6.94
N MET A 40 -11.33 -17.38 -7.66
CA MET A 40 -10.95 -15.97 -7.88
C MET A 40 -10.91 -15.19 -6.57
N ALA A 41 -11.89 -15.38 -5.68
CA ALA A 41 -11.89 -14.75 -4.36
C ALA A 41 -10.69 -15.21 -3.51
N LYS A 42 -10.37 -16.51 -3.52
CA LYS A 42 -9.18 -17.04 -2.83
C LYS A 42 -7.87 -16.47 -3.39
N MET A 43 -7.77 -16.31 -4.70
CA MET A 43 -6.60 -15.68 -5.33
C MET A 43 -6.46 -14.22 -4.91
N GLY A 44 -7.57 -13.47 -4.86
CA GLY A 44 -7.58 -12.10 -4.36
C GLY A 44 -7.09 -12.01 -2.91
N LEU A 45 -7.62 -12.86 -2.03
CA LEU A 45 -7.20 -12.97 -0.63
C LEU A 45 -5.70 -13.29 -0.51
N ALA A 46 -5.22 -14.30 -1.23
CA ALA A 46 -3.81 -14.66 -1.23
C ALA A 46 -2.92 -13.51 -1.68
N SER A 47 -3.34 -12.74 -2.69
CA SER A 47 -2.63 -11.54 -3.13
C SER A 47 -2.58 -10.48 -2.02
N CYS A 48 -3.68 -10.20 -1.34
CA CYS A 48 -3.71 -9.25 -0.23
C CYS A 48 -2.77 -9.66 0.91
N ILE A 49 -2.79 -10.94 1.30
CA ILE A 49 -1.89 -11.46 2.34
C ILE A 49 -0.43 -11.31 1.92
N GLN A 50 -0.11 -11.63 0.66
CA GLN A 50 1.23 -11.45 0.11
C GLN A 50 1.66 -9.97 0.14
N THR A 51 0.73 -9.05 -0.14
CA THR A 51 1.00 -7.61 -0.02
C THR A 51 1.38 -7.23 1.42
N LEU A 52 0.71 -7.78 2.43
CA LEU A 52 1.07 -7.52 3.83
C LEU A 52 2.48 -8.03 4.17
N VAL A 53 2.87 -9.18 3.65
CA VAL A 53 4.24 -9.70 3.80
C VAL A 53 5.25 -8.73 3.18
N VAL A 54 4.98 -8.25 1.96
CA VAL A 54 5.84 -7.28 1.26
C VAL A 54 5.93 -5.94 2.01
N MET A 55 4.85 -5.52 2.66
CA MET A 55 4.83 -4.31 3.50
C MET A 55 5.65 -4.44 4.80
N GLY A 56 6.10 -5.66 5.14
CA GLY A 56 7.03 -5.91 6.24
C GLY A 56 6.46 -6.77 7.38
N PHE A 57 5.24 -7.29 7.27
CA PHE A 57 4.72 -8.22 8.27
C PHE A 57 5.37 -9.59 8.15
N SER A 58 5.82 -10.15 9.28
CA SER A 58 6.27 -11.54 9.32
C SER A 58 5.09 -12.53 9.32
N SER A 59 5.33 -13.78 8.92
CA SER A 59 4.30 -14.82 8.97
C SER A 59 3.74 -15.03 10.38
N GLU A 60 4.55 -14.88 11.42
CA GLU A 60 4.11 -14.99 12.82
C GLU A 60 3.21 -13.82 13.24
N GLN A 61 3.55 -12.60 12.81
CA GLN A 61 2.71 -11.43 13.03
C GLN A 61 1.37 -11.61 12.31
N LEU A 62 1.36 -12.04 11.05
CA LEU A 62 0.12 -12.28 10.30
C LEU A 62 -0.78 -13.33 10.95
N ARG A 63 -0.21 -14.40 11.53
CA ARG A 63 -0.99 -15.38 12.33
C ARG A 63 -1.62 -14.75 13.55
N THR A 64 -0.90 -13.85 14.21
CA THR A 64 -1.40 -13.11 15.37
C THR A 64 -2.54 -12.19 14.95
N LEU A 65 -2.40 -11.48 13.83
CA LEU A 65 -3.46 -10.64 13.27
C LEU A 65 -4.69 -11.45 12.84
N ALA A 66 -4.50 -12.61 12.22
CA ALA A 66 -5.58 -13.53 11.87
C ALA A 66 -6.36 -13.96 13.13
N LYS A 67 -5.65 -14.36 14.19
CA LYS A 67 -6.26 -14.70 15.48
C LYS A 67 -7.00 -13.52 16.12
N TRP A 68 -6.47 -12.29 16.01
CA TRP A 68 -7.18 -11.10 16.48
C TRP A 68 -8.49 -10.88 15.72
N SER A 69 -8.48 -11.08 14.40
CA SER A 69 -9.62 -10.82 13.52
C SER A 69 -10.84 -11.72 13.79
N GLU A 70 -10.64 -12.85 14.46
CA GLU A 70 -11.72 -13.76 14.90
C GLU A 70 -12.64 -13.10 15.94
N THR A 71 -12.09 -12.21 16.78
CA THR A 71 -12.80 -11.64 17.94
C THR A 71 -12.90 -10.11 17.92
N LYS A 72 -11.89 -9.43 17.37
CA LYS A 72 -11.78 -7.98 17.33
C LYS A 72 -11.66 -7.51 15.87
N SER A 73 -11.98 -6.25 15.62
CA SER A 73 -11.57 -5.60 14.37
C SER A 73 -10.05 -5.41 14.36
N VAL A 74 -9.43 -5.55 13.19
CA VAL A 74 -7.99 -5.38 12.96
C VAL A 74 -7.79 -4.39 11.84
N SER A 75 -7.04 -3.34 12.11
CA SER A 75 -6.78 -2.26 11.15
C SER A 75 -5.28 -1.98 11.04
N LEU A 76 -4.87 -1.51 9.87
CA LEU A 76 -3.51 -1.01 9.61
C LEU A 76 -3.52 0.50 9.71
N ARG A 77 -2.52 1.07 10.38
CA ARG A 77 -2.31 2.50 10.54
C ARG A 77 -0.96 2.89 9.96
N LEU A 78 -0.97 3.81 9.01
CA LEU A 78 0.23 4.52 8.56
C LEU A 78 0.35 5.83 9.35
N ARG A 79 1.47 6.00 10.05
CA ARG A 79 1.85 7.23 10.74
C ARG A 79 3.03 7.84 10.02
N ALA A 80 2.99 9.13 9.74
CA ALA A 80 4.10 9.83 9.08
C ALA A 80 4.37 11.17 9.74
N GLU A 81 5.64 11.50 9.89
CA GLU A 81 6.12 12.71 10.54
C GLU A 81 7.31 13.30 9.77
N GLU A 82 7.33 14.62 9.64
CA GLU A 82 8.42 15.40 9.07
C GLU A 82 8.91 16.41 10.09
N LYS A 83 10.22 16.64 10.13
CA LYS A 83 10.86 17.63 10.99
C LYS A 83 11.94 18.37 10.21
N CYS A 84 11.99 19.69 10.33
CA CYS A 84 13.05 20.51 9.78
C CYS A 84 13.65 21.40 10.86
N SER A 85 14.93 21.22 11.15
CA SER A 85 15.65 21.96 12.19
C SER A 85 16.89 22.65 11.64
N PHE A 86 17.13 23.88 12.06
CA PHE A 86 18.36 24.60 11.77
C PHE A 86 19.56 23.88 12.41
N VAL A 87 20.64 23.69 11.64
CA VAL A 87 21.87 23.03 12.11
C VAL A 87 22.96 24.05 12.35
N ARG A 88 23.35 24.80 11.31
CA ARG A 88 24.49 25.71 11.36
C ARG A 88 24.47 26.75 10.26
N GLU A 89 25.22 27.82 10.49
CA GLU A 89 25.56 28.85 9.50
C GLU A 89 26.97 28.55 8.96
N MET A 90 27.15 28.67 7.65
CA MET A 90 28.41 28.42 6.96
C MET A 90 28.69 29.58 6.00
N THR A 91 29.86 30.18 6.12
CA THR A 91 30.31 31.23 5.20
C THR A 91 31.30 30.63 4.22
N ARG A 92 31.13 30.92 2.93
CA ARG A 92 32.14 30.61 1.90
C ARG A 92 32.50 31.85 1.11
N ASP A 93 33.79 31.99 0.87
CA ASP A 93 34.33 33.06 0.05
C ASP A 93 34.25 32.66 -1.42
N VAL A 94 33.54 33.48 -2.21
CA VAL A 94 33.42 33.32 -3.65
C VAL A 94 34.19 34.46 -4.32
N ASP A 95 35.10 34.10 -5.23
CA ASP A 95 35.85 35.08 -6.01
C ASP A 95 34.91 35.80 -6.99
N ALA A 96 34.78 37.12 -6.85
CA ALA A 96 33.86 37.91 -7.68
C ALA A 96 34.33 38.11 -9.13
N GLY A 97 35.38 37.40 -9.59
CA GLY A 97 35.92 37.48 -10.96
C GLY A 97 36.55 38.83 -11.37
N GLN A 98 36.29 39.91 -10.64
CA GLN A 98 36.85 41.25 -10.90
C GLN A 98 38.15 41.46 -10.12
N ARG A 99 39.26 41.44 -10.87
CA ARG A 99 40.57 41.94 -10.41
C ARG A 99 40.63 43.43 -10.72
N THR A 100 40.65 44.27 -9.68
CA THR A 100 40.82 45.72 -9.87
C THR A 100 42.28 46.06 -9.62
N GLU A 101 42.98 46.58 -10.62
CA GLU A 101 44.34 47.08 -10.47
C GLU A 101 44.29 48.56 -10.15
N THR A 102 44.61 48.93 -8.91
CA THR A 102 44.67 50.33 -8.51
C THR A 102 46.13 50.77 -8.52
N LYS A 103 46.49 51.67 -9.44
CA LYS A 103 47.81 52.30 -9.46
C LYS A 103 47.81 53.47 -8.49
N ALA A 104 48.62 53.40 -7.42
CA ALA A 104 48.84 54.51 -6.50
C ALA A 104 50.27 55.04 -6.67
N ARG A 105 50.42 56.35 -6.90
CA ARG A 105 51.71 57.03 -6.91
C ARG A 105 51.98 57.61 -5.53
N LEU A 106 52.94 57.03 -4.80
CA LEU A 106 53.48 57.59 -3.56
C LEU A 106 54.98 57.80 -3.77
N GLY A 107 55.42 59.06 -3.87
CA GLY A 107 56.85 59.41 -3.87
C GLY A 107 57.67 58.98 -5.10
N GLY A 108 57.08 58.93 -6.31
CA GLY A 108 57.84 58.74 -7.55
C GLY A 108 58.16 57.29 -7.95
N LEU A 109 57.73 56.29 -7.17
CA LEU A 109 57.78 54.87 -7.53
C LEU A 109 56.37 54.37 -7.92
N GLU A 110 56.24 53.77 -9.10
CA GLU A 110 55.00 53.12 -9.52
C GLU A 110 54.90 51.73 -8.89
N ALA A 111 54.00 51.57 -7.91
CA ALA A 111 53.65 50.30 -7.33
C ALA A 111 52.26 49.86 -7.85
N ALA A 112 52.18 48.68 -8.44
CA ALA A 112 50.93 48.06 -8.86
C ALA A 112 50.36 47.25 -7.70
N PHE A 113 49.22 47.66 -7.17
CA PHE A 113 48.48 46.89 -6.16
C PHE A 113 47.32 46.17 -6.84
N SER A 114 47.32 44.84 -6.81
CA SER A 114 46.16 44.06 -7.24
C SER A 114 45.29 43.73 -6.04
N SER A 115 44.13 44.37 -5.93
CA SER A 115 43.11 43.99 -4.94
C SER A 115 42.15 42.99 -5.57
N LYS A 116 41.88 41.90 -4.85
CA LYS A 116 40.90 40.89 -5.23
C LYS A 116 39.64 41.13 -4.42
N VAL A 117 38.52 41.38 -5.09
CA VAL A 117 37.23 41.52 -4.41
C VAL A 117 36.73 40.10 -4.12
N VAL A 118 36.74 39.73 -2.84
CA VAL A 118 36.20 38.48 -2.32
C VAL A 118 34.80 38.76 -1.78
N THR A 119 33.80 38.03 -2.25
CA THR A 119 32.43 38.13 -1.72
C THR A 119 32.18 36.96 -0.78
N THR A 120 32.00 37.25 0.49
CA THR A 120 31.60 36.24 1.49
C THR A 120 30.11 35.97 1.36
N VAL A 121 29.75 34.73 1.02
CA VAL A 121 28.36 34.25 0.93
C VAL A 121 28.04 33.47 2.20
N THR A 122 26.97 33.87 2.89
CA THR A 122 26.43 33.15 4.05
C THR A 122 25.37 32.15 3.62
N GLU A 123 25.56 30.89 3.99
CA GLU A 123 24.65 29.79 3.76
C GLU A 123 24.18 29.21 5.10
N PHE A 124 22.92 28.78 5.16
CA PHE A 124 22.28 28.21 6.35
C PHE A 124 21.96 26.75 6.07
N VAL A 125 22.51 25.85 6.86
CA VAL A 125 22.30 24.40 6.76
C VAL A 125 21.16 23.99 7.69
N TRP A 126 20.19 23.29 7.13
CA TRP A 126 19.01 22.76 7.79
C TRP A 126 19.02 21.24 7.67
N LYS A 127 18.62 20.54 8.72
CA LYS A 127 18.41 19.10 8.70
C LYS A 127 16.94 18.82 8.52
N TYR A 128 16.61 18.03 7.51
CA TYR A 128 15.28 17.54 7.24
C TYR A 128 15.22 16.04 7.56
N ASP A 129 14.38 15.67 8.52
CA ASP A 129 14.09 14.30 8.90
C ASP A 129 12.66 13.96 8.47
N ALA A 130 12.47 12.81 7.80
CA ALA A 130 11.15 12.26 7.51
C ALA A 130 11.08 10.81 8.02
N LYS A 131 10.00 10.47 8.71
CA LYS A 131 9.78 9.16 9.32
C LYS A 131 8.37 8.66 9.00
N TYR A 132 8.23 7.36 8.80
CA TYR A 132 6.93 6.71 8.83
C TYR A 132 6.97 5.36 9.55
N ASP A 133 5.84 5.00 10.14
CA ASP A 133 5.60 3.73 10.81
C ASP A 133 4.33 3.08 10.23
N LEU A 134 4.40 1.79 9.89
CA LEU A 134 3.24 0.97 9.55
C LEU A 134 2.93 0.03 10.72
N VAL A 135 1.75 0.19 11.32
CA VAL A 135 1.35 -0.50 12.56
C VAL A 135 0.00 -1.16 12.36
N ALA A 136 -0.12 -2.45 12.65
CA ALA A 136 -1.41 -3.11 12.83
C ALA A 136 -1.88 -2.93 14.27
N PHE A 137 -3.18 -2.75 14.47
CA PHE A 137 -3.78 -2.73 15.80
C PHE A 137 -5.14 -3.43 15.79
N CYS A 138 -5.54 -3.98 16.93
CA CYS A 138 -6.89 -4.52 17.11
C CYS A 138 -7.75 -3.64 18.01
N GLY A 139 -9.06 -3.61 17.75
CA GLY A 139 -10.01 -2.74 18.45
C GLY A 139 -9.58 -1.28 18.39
N VAL A 140 -9.42 -0.66 19.56
CA VAL A 140 -8.95 0.73 19.71
C VAL A 140 -7.43 0.86 19.87
N GLY A 141 -6.71 -0.26 19.99
CA GLY A 141 -5.24 -0.27 20.13
C GLY A 141 -4.72 0.37 21.42
N SER A 142 -5.49 0.30 22.52
CA SER A 142 -5.17 0.96 23.79
C SER A 142 -4.30 0.13 24.74
N GLU A 143 -4.30 -1.20 24.57
CA GLU A 143 -3.62 -2.12 25.50
C GLU A 143 -2.23 -2.56 25.00
N VAL A 144 -1.35 -2.90 25.94
CA VAL A 144 -0.05 -3.48 25.64
C VAL A 144 -0.26 -4.86 25.03
N GLY A 145 0.13 -5.01 23.76
CA GLY A 145 -0.10 -6.24 22.99
C GLY A 145 -1.23 -6.13 21.98
N ASP A 146 -2.04 -5.06 21.97
CA ASP A 146 -3.07 -4.84 20.94
C ASP A 146 -2.50 -4.19 19.66
N THR A 147 -1.18 -4.00 19.58
CA THR A 147 -0.50 -3.36 18.44
C THR A 147 0.73 -4.17 18.01
N LEU A 148 0.98 -4.18 16.71
CA LEU A 148 2.15 -4.81 16.08
C LEU A 148 2.71 -3.89 14.99
N THR A 149 3.96 -3.49 15.13
CA THR A 149 4.65 -2.70 14.10
C THR A 149 5.20 -3.62 13.02
N ALA A 150 4.80 -3.38 11.77
CA ALA A 150 5.33 -4.07 10.60
C ALA A 150 6.72 -3.54 10.25
N CYS A 151 6.81 -2.23 10.07
CA CYS A 151 8.06 -1.55 9.78
C CYS A 151 8.06 -0.11 10.26
N SER A 152 9.27 0.39 10.49
CA SER A 152 9.56 1.78 10.78
C SER A 152 10.71 2.20 9.87
N ARG A 153 10.56 3.32 9.17
CA ARG A 153 11.58 3.86 8.28
C ARG A 153 11.78 5.33 8.57
N SER A 154 13.01 5.78 8.48
CA SER A 154 13.37 7.18 8.56
C SER A 154 14.46 7.53 7.55
N CYS A 155 14.45 8.77 7.09
CA CYS A 155 15.52 9.35 6.30
C CYS A 155 15.85 10.75 6.80
N SER A 156 17.11 11.14 6.63
CA SER A 156 17.61 12.47 6.97
C SER A 156 18.38 13.03 5.78
N HIS A 157 18.20 14.31 5.48
CA HIS A 157 18.96 15.03 4.47
C HIS A 157 19.24 16.48 4.89
N GLU A 158 20.35 17.04 4.43
CA GLU A 158 20.70 18.45 4.68
C GLU A 158 20.19 19.33 3.52
N ILE A 159 19.57 20.45 3.86
CA ILE A 159 19.14 21.49 2.92
C ILE A 159 19.96 22.72 3.23
N VAL A 160 20.63 23.32 2.24
CA VAL A 160 21.33 24.59 2.43
C VAL A 160 20.60 25.72 1.70
N THR A 161 20.40 26.84 2.40
CA THR A 161 19.69 28.03 1.90
C THR A 161 20.57 29.26 2.01
N GLY A 162 20.39 30.24 1.11
CA GLY A 162 21.09 31.53 1.19
C GLY A 162 20.49 32.52 2.19
N THR A 163 19.29 32.23 2.71
CA THR A 163 18.59 33.04 3.70
C THR A 163 18.31 32.24 4.96
N LYS A 164 18.29 32.91 6.12
CA LYS A 164 17.97 32.31 7.41
C LYS A 164 16.45 32.13 7.58
N SER A 165 15.83 31.47 6.62
CA SER A 165 14.41 31.16 6.60
C SER A 165 14.22 29.67 6.44
N ASN A 166 13.35 29.08 7.27
CA ASN A 166 13.14 27.63 7.26
C ASN A 166 12.60 27.17 5.88
N PRO A 167 13.28 26.26 5.18
CA PRO A 167 12.83 25.78 3.87
C PRO A 167 11.60 24.87 3.95
N ARG A 168 11.26 24.35 5.14
CA ARG A 168 10.11 23.45 5.38
C ARG A 168 9.41 23.84 6.69
N VAL A 169 8.31 23.16 6.99
CA VAL A 169 7.65 23.29 8.30
C VAL A 169 8.55 22.63 9.36
N GLU A 170 8.70 23.28 10.53
CA GLU A 170 9.59 22.80 11.60
C GLU A 170 9.25 21.40 12.10
N ALA A 171 7.97 21.13 12.29
CA ALA A 171 7.45 19.82 12.62
C ALA A 171 6.05 19.67 12.03
N LYS A 172 5.81 18.55 11.34
CA LYS A 172 4.52 18.23 10.75
C LYS A 172 4.24 16.76 10.95
N SER A 173 3.23 16.45 11.74
CA SER A 173 2.62 15.12 11.78
C SER A 173 1.48 15.06 10.77
N TYR A 174 1.44 14.00 9.99
CA TYR A 174 0.32 13.73 9.10
C TYR A 174 -0.80 13.04 9.88
N PRO A 175 -2.07 13.26 9.52
CA PRO A 175 -3.16 12.47 10.09
C PRO A 175 -2.94 10.99 9.78
N ASN A 176 -3.27 10.14 10.75
CA ASN A 176 -3.18 8.69 10.59
C ASN A 176 -4.07 8.24 9.43
N LEU A 177 -3.54 7.38 8.57
CA LEU A 177 -4.33 6.68 7.56
C LEU A 177 -4.59 5.26 8.05
N ASP A 178 -5.86 4.98 8.31
CA ASP A 178 -6.31 3.68 8.83
C ASP A 178 -7.08 2.90 7.75
N VAL A 179 -6.79 1.61 7.63
CA VAL A 179 -7.48 0.67 6.71
C VAL A 179 -7.91 -0.56 7.49
N ASP A 180 -9.19 -0.94 7.40
CA ASP A 180 -9.70 -2.16 8.03
C ASP A 180 -9.31 -3.38 7.20
N VAL A 181 -8.60 -4.32 7.80
CA VAL A 181 -8.17 -5.58 7.14
C VAL A 181 -8.82 -6.79 7.78
N SER A 182 -9.78 -6.58 8.68
CA SER A 182 -10.49 -7.62 9.42
C SER A 182 -11.07 -8.70 8.51
N TRP A 183 -11.74 -8.29 7.43
CA TRP A 183 -12.40 -9.23 6.53
C TRP A 183 -11.38 -10.15 5.84
N ILE A 184 -10.29 -9.60 5.32
CA ILE A 184 -9.24 -10.36 4.64
C ILE A 184 -8.64 -11.39 5.59
N LEU A 185 -8.30 -10.97 6.81
CA LEU A 185 -7.68 -11.82 7.83
C LEU A 185 -8.61 -12.96 8.31
N ARG A 186 -9.92 -12.70 8.44
CA ARG A 186 -10.92 -13.72 8.81
C ARG A 186 -11.09 -14.81 7.77
N HIS A 187 -10.82 -14.51 6.50
CA HIS A 187 -10.91 -15.48 5.41
C HIS A 187 -9.56 -16.16 5.13
N THR A 188 -8.73 -16.30 6.17
CA THR A 188 -7.49 -17.07 6.12
C THR A 188 -7.58 -18.25 7.08
N ASN A 189 -6.90 -19.34 6.74
CA ASN A 189 -6.66 -20.41 7.68
C ASN A 189 -5.53 -19.99 8.64
N GLY A 190 -5.81 -19.89 9.94
CA GLY A 190 -4.85 -19.43 10.94
C GLY A 190 -3.54 -20.23 11.01
N GLN A 191 -3.51 -21.47 10.51
CA GLN A 191 -2.34 -22.36 10.55
C GLN A 191 -1.40 -22.28 9.34
N ASP A 192 -1.85 -21.80 8.18
CA ASP A 192 -0.99 -21.67 7.00
C ASP A 192 -1.18 -20.35 6.23
N LEU A 193 -2.09 -19.50 6.71
CA LEU A 193 -2.52 -18.25 6.08
C LEU A 193 -3.07 -18.46 4.65
N SER A 194 -3.47 -19.69 4.32
CA SER A 194 -4.10 -19.99 3.03
C SER A 194 -5.50 -19.38 2.99
N ALA A 195 -5.93 -18.94 1.81
CA ALA A 195 -7.24 -18.33 1.63
C ALA A 195 -8.36 -19.36 1.81
N ASN A 196 -9.28 -19.07 2.73
CA ASN A 196 -10.37 -19.95 3.16
C ASN A 196 -11.76 -19.34 2.88
N PHE A 197 -11.94 -18.78 1.69
CA PHE A 197 -13.26 -18.32 1.25
C PHE A 197 -14.07 -19.47 0.66
N ARG A 198 -15.36 -19.58 1.02
CA ARG A 198 -16.28 -20.56 0.44
C ARG A 198 -17.67 -19.95 0.38
N ILE A 199 -18.37 -20.21 -0.72
CA ILE A 199 -19.76 -19.81 -0.88
C ILE A 199 -20.63 -20.85 -0.19
N ASP A 200 -21.50 -20.41 0.72
CA ASP A 200 -22.56 -21.26 1.25
C ASP A 200 -23.62 -21.46 0.17
N ARG A 201 -23.78 -22.72 -0.24
CA ARG A 201 -24.70 -23.12 -1.30
C ARG A 201 -26.04 -23.58 -0.75
N ASP A 202 -26.12 -23.79 0.56
CA ASP A 202 -27.31 -24.25 1.26
C ASP A 202 -28.10 -23.06 1.85
N ASP A 203 -27.58 -21.83 1.76
CA ASP A 203 -28.29 -20.60 2.14
C ASP A 203 -29.48 -20.36 1.20
N ASP A 204 -30.66 -20.11 1.76
CA ASP A 204 -31.91 -19.79 1.02
C ASP A 204 -31.78 -18.57 0.08
N LYS A 205 -30.81 -17.68 0.34
CA LYS A 205 -30.49 -16.50 -0.47
C LYS A 205 -29.46 -16.80 -1.56
N CYS A 206 -28.89 -18.01 -1.61
CA CYS A 206 -27.94 -18.44 -2.63
C CYS A 206 -28.64 -18.69 -3.97
N ARG A 207 -28.65 -17.68 -4.85
CA ARG A 207 -29.33 -17.75 -6.16
C ARG A 207 -28.37 -18.03 -7.31
N THR A 208 -27.45 -17.11 -7.54
CA THR A 208 -26.43 -17.18 -8.59
C THR A 208 -25.14 -16.63 -8.03
N PRO A 209 -23.96 -16.98 -8.56
CA PRO A 209 -22.68 -16.50 -8.01
C PRO A 209 -22.63 -14.99 -7.80
N ARG A 210 -23.14 -14.18 -8.74
CA ARG A 210 -23.15 -12.72 -8.57
C ARG A 210 -24.19 -12.23 -7.54
N ARG A 211 -25.29 -12.94 -7.35
CA ARG A 211 -26.37 -12.60 -6.41
C ARG A 211 -26.31 -13.54 -5.21
N ASN A 212 -25.14 -13.60 -4.59
CA ASN A 212 -24.88 -14.41 -3.42
C ASN A 212 -24.29 -13.51 -2.32
N PRO A 213 -24.80 -13.59 -1.07
CA PRO A 213 -24.33 -12.75 0.03
C PRO A 213 -22.83 -12.85 0.31
N ASP A 214 -22.22 -14.03 0.19
CA ASP A 214 -20.79 -14.24 0.43
C ASP A 214 -19.94 -13.55 -0.63
N VAL A 215 -20.41 -13.55 -1.89
CA VAL A 215 -19.73 -12.86 -2.99
C VAL A 215 -19.86 -11.35 -2.84
N ASP A 216 -21.02 -10.85 -2.41
CA ASP A 216 -21.17 -9.43 -2.06
C ASP A 216 -20.26 -9.06 -0.88
N SER A 217 -20.19 -9.90 0.16
CA SER A 217 -19.28 -9.73 1.30
C SER A 217 -17.81 -9.67 0.84
N ALA A 218 -17.40 -10.54 -0.08
CA ALA A 218 -16.07 -10.53 -0.65
C ALA A 218 -15.75 -9.25 -1.44
N LEU A 219 -16.67 -8.78 -2.27
CA LEU A 219 -16.48 -7.53 -2.99
C LEU A 219 -16.31 -6.35 -2.03
N HIS A 220 -17.14 -6.25 -0.98
CA HIS A 220 -16.99 -5.20 0.03
C HIS A 220 -15.66 -5.33 0.78
N GLY A 221 -15.27 -6.55 1.14
CA GLY A 221 -14.02 -6.81 1.85
C GLY A 221 -12.74 -6.47 1.08
N PHE A 222 -12.78 -6.46 -0.26
CA PHE A 222 -11.66 -6.01 -1.10
C PHE A 222 -11.64 -4.50 -1.37
N HIS A 223 -12.76 -3.80 -1.11
CA HIS A 223 -12.91 -2.36 -1.36
C HIS A 223 -12.83 -1.50 -0.10
N ALA A 224 -12.85 -2.13 1.09
CA ALA A 224 -12.66 -1.48 2.38
C ALA A 224 -11.18 -1.13 2.63
#